data_AF-A0A9D6M2A5-F1
#
_entry.id   AF-A0A9D6M2A5-F1
#
_cell.length_a   1.000
_cell.length_b   1.000
_cell.length_c   1.000
_cell.angle_alpha   90.00
_cell.angle_beta   90.00
_cell.angle_gamma   90.00
#
_symmetry.space_group_name_H-M   'P 1'
#
loop_
_entity.id
_entity.type
_entity.pdbx_description
1 polymer ?
#
loop_
_entity_poly.entity_id
_entity_poly.type
_entity_poly.pdbx_seq_one_letter_code
_entity_poly.pdbx_strand_id
1 'polypeptide(L)'
;MFPLQLIIFFLGLALVVWTIFSAIRTFVLPRGEQDTLTRIVFITTRFLFYTAVRPMKSFVKRDRVLAYYAPVSLLALPPTWLALVGLGYTAMYWSLGAPSWYDAFRISGSSLLTLGFETVQDPFKTFLIFSEATIGLMLVALLIAYLPTMYAAFSRRETAVAMLEVRAGSPPSPVQMLERFHRQGGLDRLTDFWEIWEAWFADIEESHTSLSALVFFRSPQSEHSWVTASGVVLDAAALTLSTVEIPYDPQAAYCIRAGYL
;
A
#
# COMPACT_ATOMS: atom_id res chain seq x y z
N MET A 1 -15.87 -16.80 38.90
CA MET A 1 -14.74 -16.81 37.95
C MET A 1 -15.18 -17.10 36.51
N PHE A 2 -16.15 -17.99 36.29
CA PHE A 2 -16.76 -18.26 34.98
C PHE A 2 -17.20 -17.06 34.12
N PRO A 3 -17.87 -16.00 34.64
CA PRO A 3 -18.36 -14.92 33.78
C PRO A 3 -17.22 -14.07 33.19
N LEU A 4 -16.15 -13.85 33.97
CA LEU A 4 -14.99 -13.08 33.51
C LEU A 4 -14.22 -13.82 32.41
N GLN A 5 -14.02 -15.13 32.58
CA GLN A 5 -13.37 -15.97 31.58
C GLN A 5 -14.17 -15.96 30.27
N LEU A 6 -15.48 -16.20 30.35
CA LEU A 6 -16.37 -16.16 29.19
C LEU A 6 -16.27 -14.82 28.42
N ILE A 7 -16.28 -13.69 29.13
CA ILE A 7 -16.13 -12.36 28.52
C ILE A 7 -14.78 -12.23 27.82
N ILE A 8 -13.68 -12.64 28.47
CA ILE A 8 -12.34 -12.55 27.90
C ILE A 8 -12.19 -13.45 26.67
N PHE A 9 -12.82 -14.62 26.66
CA PHE A 9 -12.86 -15.50 25.49
C PHE A 9 -13.50 -14.79 24.29
N PHE A 10 -14.71 -14.23 24.47
CA PHE A 10 -15.42 -13.55 23.39
C PHE A 10 -14.72 -12.26 22.94
N LEU A 11 -14.06 -11.53 23.85
CA LEU A 11 -13.22 -10.40 23.48
C LEU A 11 -12.02 -10.83 22.63
N GLY A 12 -11.36 -11.93 23.01
CA GLY A 12 -10.26 -12.51 22.23
C GLY A 12 -10.72 -12.96 20.85
N LEU A 13 -11.85 -13.66 20.76
CA LEU A 13 -12.45 -14.07 19.49
C LEU A 13 -12.83 -12.87 18.61
N ALA A 14 -13.48 -11.86 19.19
CA ALA A 14 -13.85 -10.65 18.46
C ALA A 14 -12.62 -9.91 17.92
N LEU A 15 -11.52 -9.86 18.69
CA LEU A 15 -10.26 -9.29 18.25
C LEU A 15 -9.66 -10.05 17.07
N VAL A 16 -9.64 -11.39 17.11
CA VAL A 16 -9.16 -12.23 16.00
C VAL A 16 -10.01 -12.00 14.75
N VAL A 17 -11.34 -12.05 14.88
CA VAL A 17 -12.27 -11.86 13.76
C VAL A 17 -12.09 -10.46 13.14
N TRP A 18 -12.02 -9.41 13.96
CA TRP A 18 -11.77 -8.05 13.50
C TRP A 18 -10.43 -7.93 12.76
N THR A 19 -9.39 -8.59 13.27
CA THR A 19 -8.05 -8.60 12.65
C THR A 19 -8.06 -9.30 11.29
N ILE A 20 -8.76 -10.43 11.16
CA ILE A 20 -8.93 -11.14 9.88
C ILE A 20 -9.68 -10.26 8.88
N PHE A 21 -10.77 -9.61 9.29
CA PHE A 21 -11.50 -8.68 8.42
C PHE A 21 -10.63 -7.50 7.97
N SER A 22 -9.75 -6.98 8.84
CA SER A 22 -8.77 -5.97 8.46
C SER A 22 -7.82 -6.50 7.38
N ALA A 23 -7.23 -7.69 7.56
CA ALA A 23 -6.34 -8.27 6.54
C ALA A 23 -7.04 -8.52 5.19
N ILE A 24 -8.28 -9.02 5.22
CA ILE A 24 -9.09 -9.23 4.00
C ILE A 24 -9.38 -7.90 3.31
N ARG A 25 -9.83 -6.88 4.05
CA ARG A 25 -10.09 -5.54 3.48
C ARG A 25 -8.86 -4.93 2.85
N THR A 26 -7.69 -5.10 3.48
CA THR A 26 -6.45 -4.48 3.01
C THR A 26 -5.84 -5.20 1.81
N PHE A 27 -5.97 -6.52 1.69
CA PHE A 27 -5.23 -7.29 0.67
C PHE A 27 -6.10 -8.04 -0.34
N VAL A 28 -7.35 -8.33 -0.02
CA VAL A 28 -8.23 -9.17 -0.87
C VAL A 28 -9.32 -8.35 -1.54
N LEU A 29 -9.76 -7.28 -0.89
CA LEU A 29 -10.92 -6.49 -1.32
C LEU A 29 -10.46 -5.36 -2.26
N PRO A 30 -10.75 -5.41 -3.58
CA PRO A 30 -10.31 -4.42 -4.55
C PRO A 30 -11.26 -3.20 -4.52
N ARG A 31 -11.39 -2.60 -3.34
CA ARG A 31 -12.21 -1.40 -3.11
C ARG A 31 -11.40 -0.48 -2.21
N GLY A 32 -11.51 0.83 -2.44
CA GLY A 32 -10.93 1.87 -1.59
C GLY A 32 -11.57 1.94 -0.19
N GLU A 33 -11.83 0.81 0.45
CA GLU A 33 -12.34 0.74 1.81
C GLU A 33 -11.25 1.18 2.78
N GLN A 34 -11.60 2.12 3.65
CA GLN A 34 -10.71 2.62 4.69
C GLN A 34 -10.68 1.61 5.84
N ASP A 35 -9.61 0.82 5.94
CA ASP A 35 -9.38 -0.02 7.11
C ASP A 35 -8.73 0.78 8.26
N THR A 36 -9.37 0.75 9.42
CA THR A 36 -8.93 1.51 10.60
C THR A 36 -7.59 1.05 11.13
N LEU A 37 -7.32 -0.26 11.13
CA LEU A 37 -6.08 -0.80 11.66
C LEU A 37 -4.90 -0.42 10.76
N THR A 38 -5.09 -0.56 9.44
CA THR A 38 -4.13 -0.11 8.42
C THR A 38 -3.85 1.39 8.57
N ARG A 39 -4.90 2.20 8.72
CA ARG A 39 -4.75 3.64 8.96
C ARG A 39 -3.94 3.95 10.23
N ILE A 40 -4.19 3.24 11.33
CA ILE A 40 -3.45 3.42 12.59
C ILE A 40 -1.96 3.09 12.38
N VAL A 41 -1.65 1.99 11.70
CA VAL A 41 -0.27 1.59 11.41
C VAL A 41 0.44 2.64 10.55
N PHE A 42 -0.20 3.13 9.49
CA PHE A 42 0.36 4.17 8.63
C PHE A 42 0.55 5.50 9.36
N ILE A 43 -0.42 5.94 10.17
CA ILE A 43 -0.29 7.17 10.97
C ILE A 43 0.84 7.06 12.00
N THR A 44 0.92 5.93 12.70
CA THR A 44 1.95 5.68 13.72
C THR A 44 3.34 5.68 13.06
N THR A 45 3.48 4.96 11.96
CA THR A 45 4.74 4.91 11.21
C THR A 45 5.09 6.29 10.64
N ARG A 46 4.10 7.03 10.13
CA ARG A 46 4.29 8.40 9.63
C ARG A 46 4.81 9.30 10.73
N PHE A 47 4.24 9.24 11.93
CA PHE A 47 4.70 10.03 13.06
C PHE A 47 6.17 9.75 13.39
N LEU A 48 6.57 8.47 13.42
CA LEU A 48 7.97 8.08 13.66
C LEU A 48 8.92 8.62 12.59
N PHE A 49 8.58 8.45 11.31
CA PHE A 49 9.38 8.95 10.19
C PHE A 49 9.47 10.47 10.16
N TYR A 50 8.35 11.19 10.35
CA TYR A 50 8.34 12.65 10.35
C TYR A 50 9.13 13.23 11.53
N THR A 51 9.07 12.58 12.69
CA THR A 51 9.88 12.95 13.85
C THR A 51 11.37 12.74 13.57
N ALA A 52 11.74 11.60 12.96
CA ALA A 52 13.12 11.28 12.61
C ALA A 52 13.72 12.25 11.56
N VAL A 53 12.93 12.71 10.59
CA VAL A 53 13.43 13.64 9.54
C VAL A 53 13.31 15.11 9.91
N ARG A 54 12.59 15.47 10.98
CA ARG A 54 12.43 16.86 11.45
C ARG A 54 13.74 17.65 11.59
N PRO A 55 14.87 17.10 12.10
CA PRO A 55 16.12 17.85 12.19
C PRO A 55 16.86 18.00 10.84
N MET A 56 16.42 17.31 9.77
CA MET A 56 17.12 17.28 8.49
C MET A 56 16.78 18.52 7.64
N LYS A 57 17.79 19.38 7.41
CA LYS A 57 17.63 20.61 6.59
C LYS A 57 17.72 20.39 5.08
N SER A 58 18.36 19.30 4.64
CA SER A 58 18.54 18.99 3.21
C SER A 58 17.38 18.15 2.69
N PHE A 59 16.79 18.60 1.58
CA PHE A 59 15.72 17.88 0.88
C PHE A 59 16.15 16.46 0.51
N VAL A 60 17.32 16.29 -0.12
CA VAL A 60 17.82 14.98 -0.56
C VAL A 60 17.93 13.98 0.59
N LYS A 61 18.41 14.41 1.76
CA LYS A 61 18.52 13.54 2.94
C LYS A 61 17.14 13.15 3.47
N ARG A 62 16.22 14.11 3.56
CA ARG A 62 14.85 13.89 4.01
C ARG A 62 14.09 12.95 3.06
N ASP A 63 14.24 13.16 1.76
CA ASP A 63 13.60 12.35 0.73
C ASP A 63 14.07 10.89 0.78
N ARG A 64 15.39 10.67 0.89
CA ARG A 64 15.97 9.32 1.02
C ARG A 64 15.43 8.56 2.23
N VAL A 65 15.22 9.22 3.36
CA VAL A 65 14.63 8.57 4.55
C VAL A 65 13.14 8.34 4.35
N LEU A 66 12.42 9.31 3.80
CA LEU A 66 10.98 9.17 3.54
C LEU A 66 10.66 8.16 2.43
N ALA A 67 11.61 7.78 1.58
CA ALA A 67 11.44 6.69 0.62
C ALA A 67 11.14 5.34 1.29
N TYR A 68 11.64 5.11 2.52
CA TYR A 68 11.37 3.90 3.28
C TYR A 68 10.01 3.89 4.00
N TYR A 69 9.33 5.05 4.09
CA TYR A 69 8.08 5.16 4.85
C TYR A 69 7.01 4.18 4.36
N ALA A 70 6.76 4.11 3.06
CA ALA A 70 5.72 3.24 2.51
C ALA A 70 6.07 1.74 2.61
N PRO A 71 7.25 1.28 2.19
CA PRO A 71 7.66 -0.12 2.39
C PRO A 71 7.61 -0.56 3.85
N VAL A 72 8.12 0.27 4.77
CA VAL A 72 8.12 -0.06 6.21
C VAL A 72 6.71 -0.08 6.79
N SER A 73 5.86 0.88 6.43
CA SER A 73 4.45 0.90 6.88
C SER A 73 3.70 -0.34 6.39
N LEU A 74 3.93 -0.74 5.15
CA LEU A 74 3.31 -1.94 4.57
C LEU A 74 3.80 -3.22 5.25
N LEU A 75 5.12 -3.35 5.46
CA LEU A 75 5.73 -4.50 6.14
C LEU A 75 5.41 -4.56 7.64
N ALA A 76 4.93 -3.46 8.24
CA ALA A 76 4.50 -3.43 9.63
C ALA A 76 3.08 -4.01 9.83
N LEU A 77 2.24 -4.09 8.77
CA LEU A 77 0.88 -4.63 8.89
C LEU A 77 0.85 -6.11 9.31
N PRO A 78 1.60 -7.03 8.66
CA PRO A 78 1.54 -8.45 9.03
C PRO A 78 2.02 -8.76 10.44
N PRO A 79 3.17 -8.22 10.92
CA PRO A 79 3.54 -8.34 12.32
C PRO A 79 2.48 -7.79 13.27
N THR A 80 1.80 -6.69 12.90
CA THR A 80 0.71 -6.12 13.69
C THR A 80 -0.49 -7.07 13.74
N TRP A 81 -0.93 -7.63 12.61
CA TRP A 81 -2.01 -8.60 12.59
C TRP A 81 -1.67 -9.87 13.36
N LEU A 82 -0.46 -10.43 13.17
CA LEU A 82 0.01 -11.59 13.92
C LEU A 82 0.04 -11.31 15.43
N ALA A 83 0.51 -10.14 15.86
CA ALA A 83 0.48 -9.75 17.26
C ALA A 83 -0.94 -9.66 17.81
N LEU A 84 -1.89 -9.06 17.07
CA LEU A 84 -3.29 -8.96 17.49
C LEU A 84 -4.00 -10.32 17.52
N VAL A 85 -3.75 -11.18 16.53
CA VAL A 85 -4.25 -12.56 16.52
C VAL A 85 -3.70 -13.32 17.72
N GLY A 86 -2.39 -13.26 17.95
CA GLY A 86 -1.74 -13.92 19.09
C GLY A 86 -2.26 -13.40 20.44
N LEU A 87 -2.49 -12.10 20.58
CA LEU A 87 -3.14 -11.54 21.78
C LEU A 87 -4.56 -12.05 21.97
N GLY A 88 -5.34 -12.15 20.89
CA GLY A 88 -6.69 -12.69 20.91
C GLY A 88 -6.73 -14.18 21.30
N TYR A 89 -5.83 -15.00 20.74
CA TYR A 89 -5.69 -16.40 21.10
C TYR A 89 -5.15 -16.60 22.51
N THR A 90 -4.18 -15.78 22.95
CA THR A 90 -3.70 -15.77 24.34
C THR A 90 -4.86 -15.55 25.32
N ALA A 91 -5.76 -14.60 25.04
CA ALA A 91 -6.95 -14.37 25.84
C ALA A 91 -7.90 -15.58 25.84
N MET A 92 -8.11 -16.23 24.69
CA MET A 92 -8.92 -17.45 24.58
C MET A 92 -8.34 -18.63 25.36
N TYR A 93 -7.03 -18.91 25.25
CA TYR A 93 -6.37 -19.98 26.01
C TYR A 93 -6.41 -19.72 27.51
N TRP A 94 -6.20 -18.47 27.93
CA TRP A 94 -6.31 -18.08 29.33
C TRP A 94 -7.73 -18.34 29.87
N SER A 95 -8.77 -18.01 29.09
CA SER A 95 -10.15 -18.32 29.45
C SER A 95 -10.43 -19.82 29.54
N LEU A 96 -9.77 -20.66 28.75
CA LEU A 96 -9.90 -22.12 28.80
C LEU A 96 -9.07 -22.76 29.92
N GLY A 97 -8.57 -21.96 30.87
CA GLY A 97 -7.88 -22.45 32.06
C GLY A 97 -6.40 -22.75 31.83
N ALA A 98 -5.70 -21.95 31.03
CA ALA A 98 -4.24 -21.93 31.09
C ALA A 98 -3.78 -21.47 32.50
N PRO A 99 -2.71 -22.05 33.08
CA PRO A 99 -2.29 -21.77 34.45
C PRO A 99 -1.91 -20.31 34.69
N SER A 100 -1.34 -19.65 33.69
CA SER A 100 -0.98 -18.24 33.73
C SER A 100 -1.18 -17.56 32.37
N TRP A 101 -1.19 -16.22 32.36
CA TRP A 101 -1.16 -15.44 31.12
C TRP A 101 0.08 -15.72 30.28
N TYR A 102 1.22 -15.99 30.92
CA TYR A 102 2.47 -16.31 30.23
C TYR A 102 2.40 -17.67 29.54
N ASP A 103 1.78 -18.68 30.17
CA ASP A 103 1.60 -19.99 29.56
C ASP A 103 0.61 -19.91 28.39
N ALA A 104 -0.48 -19.15 28.53
CA ALA A 104 -1.40 -18.89 27.43
C ALA A 104 -0.70 -18.21 26.23
N PHE A 105 0.19 -17.25 26.50
CA PHE A 105 1.00 -16.59 25.49
C PHE A 105 2.00 -17.55 24.84
N ARG A 106 2.61 -18.45 25.61
CA ARG A 106 3.52 -19.48 25.07
C ARG A 106 2.78 -20.48 24.16
N ILE A 107 1.59 -20.93 24.55
CA ILE A 107 0.75 -21.82 23.73
C ILE A 107 0.39 -21.11 22.42
N SER A 108 -0.11 -19.87 22.51
CA SER A 108 -0.45 -19.06 21.34
C SER A 108 0.76 -18.81 20.43
N GLY A 109 1.88 -18.34 20.98
CA GLY A 109 3.09 -18.09 20.22
C GLY A 109 3.64 -19.35 19.53
N SER A 110 3.63 -20.50 20.23
CA SER A 110 4.03 -21.77 19.64
C SER A 110 3.12 -22.22 18.49
N SER A 111 1.82 -21.96 18.59
CA SER A 111 0.83 -22.32 17.59
C SER A 111 0.86 -21.39 16.38
N LEU A 112 0.76 -20.07 16.62
CA LEU A 112 0.74 -19.02 15.60
C LEU A 112 1.99 -19.01 14.73
N LEU A 113 3.16 -19.21 15.34
CA LEU A 113 4.45 -19.31 14.64
C LEU A 113 4.77 -20.73 14.17
N THR A 114 3.84 -21.67 14.34
CA THR A 114 3.95 -23.07 13.88
C THR A 114 5.16 -23.83 14.45
N LEU A 115 5.62 -23.46 15.64
CA LEU A 115 6.74 -24.07 16.33
C LEU A 115 6.40 -25.44 16.95
N GLY A 116 5.16 -25.62 17.41
CA GLY A 116 4.63 -26.92 17.82
C GLY A 116 5.25 -27.56 19.08
N PHE A 117 5.88 -26.79 19.96
CA PHE A 117 6.54 -27.33 21.16
C PHE A 117 5.62 -27.48 22.38
N GLU A 118 4.45 -26.84 22.37
CA GLU A 118 3.42 -26.98 23.42
C GLU A 118 2.35 -27.99 22.97
N THR A 119 2.15 -29.06 23.75
CA THR A 119 1.11 -30.07 23.48
C THR A 119 0.02 -30.01 24.54
N VAL A 120 -1.23 -29.95 24.09
CA VAL A 120 -2.40 -29.83 24.97
C VAL A 120 -3.38 -30.97 24.66
N GLN A 121 -3.80 -31.70 25.69
CA GLN A 121 -4.68 -32.87 25.56
C GLN A 121 -6.18 -32.51 25.49
N ASP A 122 -6.54 -31.26 25.77
CA ASP A 122 -7.93 -30.78 25.75
C ASP A 122 -8.42 -30.57 24.30
N PRO A 123 -9.51 -31.25 23.87
CA PRO A 123 -10.01 -31.15 22.49
C PRO A 123 -10.35 -29.73 22.02
N PHE A 124 -10.85 -28.86 22.90
CA PHE A 124 -11.19 -27.48 22.55
C PHE A 124 -9.93 -26.64 22.34
N LYS A 125 -8.90 -26.85 23.18
CA LYS A 125 -7.60 -26.19 23.01
C LYS A 125 -6.89 -26.68 21.76
N THR A 126 -6.98 -27.99 21.45
CA THR A 126 -6.45 -28.56 20.21
C THR A 126 -7.09 -27.91 18.97
N PHE A 127 -8.41 -27.70 18.98
CA PHE A 127 -9.09 -26.99 17.89
C PHE A 127 -8.57 -25.56 17.71
N LEU A 128 -8.41 -24.80 18.80
CA LEU A 128 -7.86 -23.44 18.75
C LEU A 128 -6.42 -23.42 18.23
N ILE A 129 -5.60 -24.40 18.61
CA ILE A 129 -4.23 -24.54 18.10
C ILE A 129 -4.25 -24.69 16.57
N PHE A 130 -5.05 -25.62 16.04
CA PHE A 130 -5.13 -25.80 14.60
C PHE A 130 -5.71 -24.59 13.86
N SER A 131 -6.73 -23.92 14.42
CA SER A 131 -7.28 -22.71 13.80
C SER A 131 -6.28 -21.56 13.81
N GLU A 132 -5.55 -21.37 14.91
CA GLU A 132 -4.52 -20.34 15.05
C GLU A 132 -3.36 -20.55 14.09
N ALA A 133 -2.83 -21.77 14.01
CA ALA A 133 -1.76 -22.12 13.08
C ALA A 133 -2.21 -21.90 11.62
N THR A 134 -3.44 -22.28 11.29
CA THR A 134 -4.02 -22.07 9.94
C THR A 134 -4.14 -20.59 9.60
N ILE A 135 -4.65 -19.78 10.53
CA ILE A 135 -4.79 -18.33 10.35
C ILE A 135 -3.41 -17.66 10.24
N GLY A 136 -2.45 -18.03 11.10
CA GLY A 136 -1.08 -17.52 11.04
C GLY A 136 -0.44 -17.80 9.69
N LEU A 137 -0.52 -19.05 9.21
CA LEU A 137 -0.01 -19.44 7.90
C LEU A 137 -0.71 -18.70 6.76
N MET A 138 -2.03 -18.54 6.82
CA MET A 138 -2.80 -17.81 5.81
C MET A 138 -2.39 -16.32 5.74
N LEU A 139 -2.17 -15.67 6.89
CA LEU A 139 -1.71 -14.27 6.94
C LEU A 139 -0.31 -14.12 6.35
N VAL A 140 0.61 -15.05 6.66
CA VAL A 140 1.97 -15.06 6.08
C VAL A 140 1.91 -15.32 4.57
N ALA A 141 1.10 -16.27 4.12
CA ALA A 141 0.93 -16.57 2.70
C ALA A 141 0.38 -15.37 1.92
N LEU A 142 -0.60 -14.67 2.49
CA LEU A 142 -1.18 -13.47 1.90
C LEU A 142 -0.14 -12.35 1.75
N LEU A 143 0.72 -12.13 2.75
CA LEU A 143 1.83 -11.19 2.66
C LEU A 143 2.78 -11.53 1.50
N ILE A 144 3.18 -12.80 1.42
CA ILE A 144 4.10 -13.27 0.37
C ILE A 144 3.50 -13.04 -1.01
N ALA A 145 2.20 -13.27 -1.18
CA ALA A 145 1.48 -13.03 -2.43
C ALA A 145 1.27 -11.53 -2.74
N TYR A 146 1.18 -10.68 -1.71
CA TYR A 146 0.87 -9.27 -1.88
C TYR A 146 2.07 -8.44 -2.34
N LEU A 147 3.28 -8.71 -1.84
CA LEU A 147 4.47 -7.93 -2.19
C LEU A 147 4.77 -7.93 -3.70
N PRO A 148 4.78 -9.07 -4.42
CA PRO A 148 4.98 -9.08 -5.87
C PRO A 148 3.94 -8.24 -6.62
N THR A 149 2.67 -8.33 -6.23
CA THR A 149 1.57 -7.55 -6.83
C THR A 149 1.80 -6.04 -6.66
N MET A 150 2.20 -5.62 -5.47
CA MET A 150 2.56 -4.22 -5.19
C MET A 150 3.74 -3.74 -6.03
N TYR A 151 4.81 -4.53 -6.10
CA TYR A 151 5.99 -4.16 -6.90
C TYR A 151 5.69 -4.13 -8.40
N ALA A 152 4.84 -5.03 -8.89
CA ALA A 152 4.39 -5.02 -10.28
C ALA A 152 3.58 -3.75 -10.61
N ALA A 153 2.64 -3.37 -9.75
CA ALA A 153 1.86 -2.14 -9.91
C ALA A 153 2.75 -0.88 -9.83
N PHE A 154 3.66 -0.83 -8.86
CA PHE A 154 4.65 0.24 -8.74
C PHE A 154 5.53 0.34 -9.99
N SER A 155 6.08 -0.78 -10.48
CA SER A 155 6.92 -0.80 -11.68
C SER A 155 6.17 -0.34 -12.92
N ARG A 156 4.90 -0.74 -13.07
CA ARG A 156 4.04 -0.31 -14.18
C ARG A 156 3.83 1.20 -14.16
N ARG A 157 3.51 1.77 -12.98
CA ARG A 157 3.39 3.21 -12.76
C ARG A 157 4.66 3.95 -13.17
N GLU A 158 5.82 3.52 -12.69
CA GLU A 158 7.08 4.23 -12.90
C GLU A 158 7.61 4.13 -14.33
N THR A 159 7.16 3.16 -15.14
CA THR A 159 7.63 2.99 -16.52
C THR A 159 7.28 4.19 -17.39
N ALA A 160 6.04 4.68 -17.35
CA ALA A 160 5.65 5.87 -18.13
C ALA A 160 6.34 7.15 -17.62
N VAL A 161 6.50 7.26 -16.29
CA VAL A 161 7.19 8.39 -15.64
C VAL A 161 8.65 8.46 -16.09
N ALA A 162 9.36 7.34 -16.10
CA ALA A 162 10.75 7.29 -16.58
C ALA A 162 10.85 7.65 -18.08
N MET A 163 9.90 7.21 -18.90
CA MET A 163 9.86 7.56 -20.32
C MET A 163 9.54 9.04 -20.59
N LEU A 164 8.98 9.76 -19.61
CA LEU A 164 8.72 11.19 -19.73
C LEU A 164 10.01 12.01 -19.76
N GLU A 165 11.07 11.59 -19.06
CA GLU A 165 12.33 12.34 -18.93
C GLU A 165 12.96 12.67 -20.30
N VAL A 166 12.93 11.71 -21.23
CA VAL A 166 13.44 11.89 -22.60
C VAL A 166 12.61 12.91 -23.39
N ARG A 167 11.33 13.08 -23.05
CA ARG A 167 10.41 13.99 -23.73
C ARG A 167 10.30 15.36 -23.07
N ALA A 168 10.27 15.44 -21.75
CA ALA A 168 9.97 16.68 -21.01
C ALA A 168 11.18 17.26 -20.24
N GLY A 169 12.33 16.57 -20.23
CA GLY A 169 13.51 17.03 -19.48
C GLY A 169 13.50 16.63 -18.00
N SER A 170 14.53 17.07 -17.27
CA SER A 170 14.78 16.78 -15.86
C SER A 170 15.19 18.08 -15.14
N PRO A 171 14.34 18.69 -14.30
CA PRO A 171 12.95 18.30 -13.99
C PRO A 171 12.03 18.42 -15.23
N PRO A 172 10.91 17.68 -15.26
CA PRO A 172 10.03 17.66 -16.43
C PRO A 172 9.27 18.99 -16.59
N SER A 173 9.16 19.47 -17.83
CA SER A 173 8.49 20.73 -18.18
C SER A 173 7.55 20.56 -19.38
N PRO A 174 6.29 21.06 -19.31
CA PRO A 174 5.33 20.91 -20.39
C PRO A 174 5.75 21.70 -21.65
N VAL A 175 6.30 22.90 -21.47
CA VAL A 175 6.79 23.74 -22.58
C VAL A 175 7.97 23.06 -23.25
N GLN A 176 8.93 22.55 -22.48
CA GLN A 176 10.08 21.84 -23.05
C GLN A 176 9.65 20.59 -23.83
N MET A 177 8.62 19.89 -23.35
CA MET A 177 8.04 18.75 -24.05
C MET A 177 7.52 19.16 -25.43
N LEU A 178 6.65 20.17 -25.48
CA LEU A 178 6.06 20.66 -26.73
C LEU A 178 7.12 21.22 -27.69
N GLU A 179 8.13 21.95 -27.18
CA GLU A 179 9.26 22.41 -27.99
C GLU A 179 10.02 21.24 -28.62
N ARG A 180 10.25 20.15 -27.88
CA ARG A 180 10.93 18.96 -28.42
C ARG A 180 10.09 18.26 -29.48
N PHE A 181 8.80 18.08 -29.25
CA PHE A 181 7.88 17.53 -30.27
C PHE A 181 7.87 18.40 -31.54
N HIS A 182 7.82 19.73 -31.38
CA HIS A 182 7.88 20.65 -32.51
C HIS A 182 9.21 20.55 -33.28
N ARG A 183 10.35 20.58 -32.59
CA ARG A 183 11.68 20.47 -33.23
C ARG A 183 11.90 19.15 -33.97
N GLN A 184 11.23 18.08 -33.54
CA GLN A 184 11.29 16.77 -34.19
C GLN A 184 10.25 16.60 -35.30
N GLY A 185 9.42 17.62 -35.55
CA GLY A 185 8.32 17.55 -36.51
C GLY A 185 7.26 16.52 -36.13
N GLY A 186 7.07 16.25 -34.83
CA GLY A 186 6.21 15.19 -34.31
C GLY A 186 4.93 15.68 -33.61
N LEU A 187 4.52 16.94 -33.83
CA LEU A 187 3.29 17.47 -33.22
C LEU A 187 2.03 16.71 -33.67
N ASP A 188 2.06 16.14 -34.86
CA ASP A 188 1.05 15.23 -35.42
C ASP A 188 0.96 13.89 -34.67
N ARG A 189 1.98 13.52 -33.90
CA ARG A 189 2.03 12.27 -33.09
C ARG A 189 1.73 12.49 -31.62
N LEU A 190 1.26 13.68 -31.24
CA LEU A 190 0.86 13.93 -29.86
C LEU A 190 -0.32 13.04 -29.44
N THR A 191 -1.20 12.65 -30.37
CA THR A 191 -2.30 11.71 -30.12
C THR A 191 -1.81 10.41 -29.49
N ASP A 192 -0.78 9.76 -30.07
CA ASP A 192 -0.20 8.51 -29.54
C ASP A 192 0.32 8.69 -28.10
N PHE A 193 0.88 9.87 -27.80
CA PHE A 193 1.38 10.18 -26.47
C PHE A 193 0.23 10.35 -25.47
N TRP A 194 -0.86 11.01 -25.86
CA TRP A 194 -2.04 11.17 -25.03
C TRP A 194 -2.75 9.84 -24.75
N GLU A 195 -2.84 8.92 -25.72
CA GLU A 195 -3.40 7.58 -25.52
C GLU A 195 -2.65 6.79 -24.44
N ILE A 196 -1.31 6.86 -24.45
CA ILE A 196 -0.47 6.20 -23.45
C ILE A 196 -0.77 6.76 -22.04
N TRP A 197 -0.90 8.07 -21.92
CA TRP A 197 -1.14 8.71 -20.63
C TRP A 197 -2.58 8.60 -20.15
N GLU A 198 -3.57 8.59 -21.06
CA GLU A 198 -4.96 8.25 -20.72
C GLU A 198 -5.02 6.86 -20.07
N ALA A 199 -4.43 5.85 -20.73
CA ALA A 199 -4.37 4.50 -20.20
C ALA A 199 -3.62 4.46 -18.86
N TRP A 200 -2.51 5.21 -18.74
CA TRP A 200 -1.76 5.29 -17.49
C TRP A 200 -2.56 5.94 -16.35
N PHE A 201 -3.35 6.98 -16.62
CA PHE A 201 -4.21 7.60 -15.61
C PHE A 201 -5.30 6.62 -15.14
N ALA A 202 -5.93 5.90 -16.07
CA ALA A 202 -6.90 4.85 -15.74
C ALA A 202 -6.27 3.72 -14.90
N ASP A 203 -5.06 3.28 -15.26
CA ASP A 203 -4.29 2.29 -14.50
C ASP A 203 -3.96 2.81 -13.08
N ILE A 204 -3.65 4.11 -12.93
CA ILE A 204 -3.45 4.71 -11.60
C ILE A 204 -4.73 4.72 -10.79
N GLU A 205 -5.85 5.14 -11.37
CA GLU A 205 -7.14 5.19 -10.68
C GLU A 205 -7.51 3.82 -10.12
N GLU A 206 -7.38 2.77 -10.94
CA GLU A 206 -7.63 1.39 -10.55
C GLU A 206 -6.64 0.92 -9.49
N SER A 207 -5.34 1.03 -9.77
CA SER A 207 -4.31 0.48 -8.88
C SER A 207 -4.20 1.21 -7.55
N HIS A 208 -4.36 2.54 -7.50
CA HIS A 208 -4.22 3.30 -6.25
C HIS A 208 -5.51 3.30 -5.42
N THR A 209 -6.64 2.96 -6.03
CA THR A 209 -7.88 2.65 -5.28
C THR A 209 -7.82 1.24 -4.69
N SER A 210 -7.37 0.26 -5.46
CA SER A 210 -7.26 -1.15 -5.03
C SER A 210 -6.07 -1.40 -4.08
N LEU A 211 -4.96 -0.71 -4.29
CA LEU A 211 -3.70 -0.84 -3.55
C LEU A 211 -3.29 0.51 -2.94
N SER A 212 -4.12 1.03 -2.05
CA SER A 212 -3.98 2.39 -1.46
C SER A 212 -2.59 2.72 -0.89
N ALA A 213 -1.82 1.71 -0.47
CA ALA A 213 -0.44 1.89 -0.04
C ALA A 213 0.46 2.51 -1.12
N LEU A 214 0.19 2.27 -2.42
CA LEU A 214 0.97 2.78 -3.57
C LEU A 214 1.09 4.31 -3.60
N VAL A 215 0.07 5.03 -3.11
CA VAL A 215 0.07 6.50 -3.02
C VAL A 215 1.26 7.03 -2.21
N PHE A 216 1.74 6.24 -1.24
CA PHE A 216 2.85 6.62 -0.38
C PHE A 216 4.23 6.19 -0.94
N PHE A 217 4.28 5.34 -1.97
CA PHE A 217 5.53 4.95 -2.60
C PHE A 217 6.08 6.11 -3.43
N ARG A 218 7.26 6.61 -3.05
CA ARG A 218 7.97 7.65 -3.77
C ARG A 218 8.60 7.08 -5.05
N SER A 219 8.63 7.89 -6.10
CA SER A 219 9.36 7.56 -7.32
C SER A 219 10.87 7.47 -7.04
N PRO A 220 11.62 6.62 -7.78
CA PRO A 220 13.06 6.43 -7.53
C PRO A 220 13.91 7.69 -7.69
N GLN A 221 13.48 8.60 -8.58
CA GLN A 221 14.14 9.89 -8.81
C GLN A 221 13.32 11.01 -8.17
N SER A 222 13.94 11.83 -7.32
CA SER A 222 13.23 12.88 -6.57
C SER A 222 12.67 14.00 -7.44
N GLU A 223 13.34 14.29 -8.56
CA GLU A 223 12.93 15.33 -9.53
C GLU A 223 11.84 14.85 -10.51
N HIS A 224 11.56 13.53 -10.54
CA HIS A 224 10.60 12.89 -11.45
C HIS A 224 9.59 12.08 -10.68
N SER A 225 8.84 12.75 -9.82
CA SER A 225 7.72 12.09 -9.15
C SER A 225 6.59 11.83 -10.14
N TRP A 226 5.89 10.72 -9.98
CA TRP A 226 4.69 10.42 -10.76
C TRP A 226 3.64 11.54 -10.70
N VAL A 227 3.59 12.29 -9.57
CA VAL A 227 2.73 13.47 -9.40
C VAL A 227 3.20 14.63 -10.29
N THR A 228 4.50 14.94 -10.29
CA THR A 228 5.07 15.98 -11.16
C THR A 228 4.88 15.62 -12.63
N ALA A 229 5.10 14.35 -12.99
CA ALA A 229 4.89 13.84 -14.34
C ALA A 229 3.43 13.98 -14.79
N SER A 230 2.49 13.63 -13.91
CA SER A 230 1.05 13.81 -14.15
C SER A 230 0.72 15.27 -14.45
N GLY A 231 1.21 16.20 -13.62
CA GLY A 231 1.00 17.64 -13.83
C GLY A 231 1.57 18.12 -15.17
N VAL A 232 2.79 17.73 -15.51
CA VAL A 232 3.43 18.09 -16.79
C VAL A 232 2.63 17.60 -17.99
N VAL A 233 2.08 16.38 -17.94
CA VAL A 233 1.28 15.82 -19.03
C VAL A 233 -0.05 16.54 -19.17
N LEU A 234 -0.74 16.82 -18.06
CA LEU A 234 -2.01 17.55 -18.04
C LEU A 234 -1.83 18.99 -18.51
N ASP A 235 -0.79 19.67 -18.05
CA ASP A 235 -0.45 21.03 -18.49
C ASP A 235 -0.08 21.06 -19.96
N ALA A 236 0.67 20.07 -20.45
CA ALA A 236 1.01 19.98 -21.86
C ALA A 236 -0.23 19.75 -22.74
N ALA A 237 -1.14 18.86 -22.34
CA ALA A 237 -2.40 18.64 -23.04
C ALA A 237 -3.26 19.93 -23.05
N ALA A 238 -3.32 20.65 -21.93
CA ALA A 238 -4.04 21.92 -21.85
C ALA A 238 -3.42 23.00 -22.75
N LEU A 239 -2.08 23.10 -22.78
CA LEU A 239 -1.36 24.02 -23.67
C LEU A 239 -1.57 23.65 -25.14
N THR A 240 -1.53 22.37 -25.49
CA THR A 240 -1.82 21.88 -26.84
C THR A 240 -3.20 22.31 -27.31
N LEU A 241 -4.23 22.16 -26.47
CA LEU A 241 -5.61 22.52 -26.80
C LEU A 241 -5.87 24.04 -26.86
N SER A 242 -5.07 24.85 -26.17
CA SER A 242 -5.35 26.28 -26.00
C SER A 242 -4.42 27.22 -26.78
N THR A 243 -3.19 26.81 -27.06
CA THR A 243 -2.13 27.70 -27.56
C THR A 243 -1.36 27.17 -28.77
N VAL A 244 -1.32 25.86 -28.99
CA VAL A 244 -0.55 25.27 -30.10
C VAL A 244 -1.39 25.28 -31.37
N GLU A 245 -0.85 25.84 -32.45
CA GLU A 245 -1.52 25.95 -33.75
C GLU A 245 -1.46 24.62 -34.53
N ILE A 246 -2.24 23.63 -34.08
CA ILE A 246 -2.44 22.35 -34.76
C ILE A 246 -3.95 22.03 -34.84
N PRO A 247 -4.39 21.09 -35.69
CA PRO A 247 -5.77 20.62 -35.69
C PRO A 247 -6.17 20.15 -34.28
N TYR A 248 -7.43 20.38 -33.92
CA TYR A 248 -7.95 19.95 -32.63
C TYR A 248 -7.79 18.44 -32.45
N ASP A 249 -7.16 18.04 -31.35
CA ASP A 249 -6.94 16.65 -30.98
C ASP A 249 -7.85 16.28 -29.79
N PRO A 250 -8.95 15.52 -30.01
CA PRO A 250 -9.83 15.08 -28.94
C PRO A 250 -9.11 14.27 -27.87
N GLN A 251 -8.03 13.59 -28.23
CA GLN A 251 -7.28 12.71 -27.32
C GLN A 251 -6.59 13.50 -26.21
N ALA A 252 -6.13 14.72 -26.50
CA ALA A 252 -5.62 15.62 -25.45
C ALA A 252 -6.71 15.95 -24.42
N ALA A 253 -7.96 16.12 -24.85
CA ALA A 253 -9.08 16.39 -23.95
C ALA A 253 -9.46 15.14 -23.12
N TYR A 254 -9.42 13.95 -23.72
CA TYR A 254 -9.62 12.69 -22.99
C TYR A 254 -8.52 12.44 -21.96
N CYS A 255 -7.26 12.72 -22.30
CA CYS A 255 -6.14 12.64 -21.37
C CYS A 255 -6.35 13.54 -20.14
N ILE A 256 -6.79 14.79 -20.33
CA ILE A 256 -7.18 15.68 -19.21
C ILE A 256 -8.33 15.08 -18.40
N ARG A 257 -9.32 14.50 -19.08
CA ARG A 257 -10.48 13.86 -18.43
C ARG A 257 -10.14 12.57 -17.69
N ALA A 258 -9.09 11.86 -18.06
CA ALA A 258 -8.61 10.70 -17.32
C ALA A 258 -7.79 11.10 -16.10
N GLY A 259 -7.02 12.19 -16.18
CA GLY A 259 -6.15 12.64 -15.09
C GLY A 259 -6.74 13.68 -14.13
N TYR A 260 -7.94 14.22 -14.37
CA TYR A 260 -8.61 15.05 -13.36
C TYR A 260 -9.18 14.17 -12.25
N LEU A 261 -8.59 14.25 -11.07
CA LEU A 261 -9.12 13.69 -9.82
C LEU A 261 -9.97 14.73 -9.10
#